data_AF-A0A519RP95-F1
#
_entry.id   AF-A0A519RP95-F1
#
_cell.length_a   1.000
_cell.length_b   1.000
_cell.length_c   1.000
_cell.angle_alpha   90.00
_cell.angle_beta   90.00
_cell.angle_gamma   90.00
#
_symmetry.space_group_name_H-M   'P 1'
#
loop_
_entity.id
_entity.type
_entity.pdbx_description
1 polymer ?
#
loop_
_entity_poly.entity_id
_entity_poly.type
_entity_poly.pdbx_seq_one_letter_code
_entity_poly.pdbx_strand_id
1 'polypeptide(L)'
;MKKLFLFAFTALLFSCGSDDGGSSVDGPDNTNGVAYIKGKLDGTTFDYTFNNTANDTYLYNAMTGFSGEGFDRWYYYGGSVMTYTPGSFLPSMSIAWNNAYYGEGGDEEGEAAAFYDTAGDLPMNFLTEAQDDAHNPGVEITYEAADGTFYTTKAGSQSGSTIAVSNYTQGVSGGAKIMTVTGTFTGKLYNDDDPSEVIQVENGKFKLILTEFQ
;
A
#
# COMPACT_ATOMS: atom_id res chain seq x y z
N MET A 1 2.19 -46.49 45.24
CA MET A 1 2.97 -46.20 46.47
C MET A 1 3.72 -44.88 46.26
N LYS A 2 3.84 -44.02 47.28
CA LYS A 2 4.52 -42.71 47.15
C LYS A 2 6.03 -42.89 47.04
N LYS A 3 6.70 -42.15 46.14
CA LYS A 3 8.10 -41.72 46.31
C LYS A 3 8.24 -40.27 45.83
N LEU A 4 8.36 -39.38 46.81
CA LEU A 4 8.87 -38.02 46.62
C LEU A 4 10.40 -38.13 46.57
N PHE A 5 11.07 -37.39 45.69
CA PHE A 5 12.46 -36.99 45.92
C PHE A 5 12.69 -35.59 45.34
N LEU A 6 13.23 -34.72 46.19
CA LEU A 6 13.53 -33.32 45.96
C LEU A 6 14.96 -33.11 46.47
N PHE A 7 15.82 -32.47 45.66
CA PHE A 7 17.02 -31.68 46.01
C PHE A 7 17.67 -31.35 44.64
N ALA A 8 17.61 -30.15 44.07
CA ALA A 8 17.99 -28.79 44.51
C ALA A 8 19.31 -28.35 43.86
N PHE A 9 19.22 -27.21 43.16
CA PHE A 9 20.25 -26.19 42.92
C PHE A 9 21.75 -26.56 42.99
N THR A 10 22.42 -26.37 41.84
CA THR A 10 23.77 -25.79 41.80
C THR A 10 23.76 -24.65 40.79
N ALA A 11 23.96 -23.41 41.26
CA ALA A 11 24.23 -22.28 40.37
C ALA A 11 25.73 -22.26 40.02
N LEU A 12 26.05 -22.01 38.75
CA LEU A 12 27.39 -21.62 38.32
C LEU A 12 27.30 -20.25 37.66
N LEU A 13 27.78 -19.25 38.39
CA LEU A 13 28.03 -17.90 37.90
C LEU A 13 29.34 -17.89 37.12
N PHE A 14 29.35 -17.26 35.95
CA PHE A 14 30.58 -16.79 35.29
C PHE A 14 30.51 -15.27 35.07
N SER A 15 31.62 -14.59 35.38
CA SER A 15 31.91 -13.16 35.19
C SER A 15 33.41 -12.99 34.86
N CYS A 16 33.92 -11.88 34.34
CA CYS A 16 33.33 -10.58 33.95
C CYS A 16 33.92 -10.19 32.56
N GLY A 17 33.69 -9.03 31.96
CA GLY A 17 33.01 -7.78 32.36
C GLY A 17 32.82 -6.88 31.12
N SER A 18 32.12 -5.74 31.23
CA SER A 18 32.73 -4.38 31.25
C SER A 18 33.58 -4.08 30.00
N ASP A 19 33.14 -3.26 29.03
CA ASP A 19 32.92 -1.81 29.20
C ASP A 19 31.96 -1.16 28.18
N ASP A 20 31.53 0.05 28.56
CA ASP A 20 31.20 1.25 27.77
C ASP A 20 30.41 1.21 26.44
N GLY A 21 29.35 2.03 26.44
CA GLY A 21 29.21 3.09 25.43
C GLY A 21 28.79 2.67 24.02
N GLY A 22 27.49 2.46 23.80
CA GLY A 22 26.96 2.16 22.46
C GLY A 22 25.50 2.56 22.27
N SER A 23 25.30 3.80 21.85
CA SER A 23 24.14 4.36 21.13
C SER A 23 22.74 3.76 21.37
N SER A 24 21.80 4.66 21.67
CA SER A 24 20.41 4.52 21.22
C SER A 24 20.36 4.01 19.77
N VAL A 25 19.68 2.89 19.54
CA VAL A 25 19.15 2.51 18.22
C VAL A 25 17.62 2.73 18.16
N ASP A 26 17.09 3.48 19.12
CA ASP A 26 16.07 4.48 18.79
C ASP A 26 16.78 5.62 18.02
N GLY A 27 17.11 5.36 16.76
CA GLY A 27 17.15 6.44 15.79
C GLY A 27 15.74 7.04 15.71
N PRO A 28 15.57 8.34 15.39
CA PRO A 28 14.23 8.88 15.20
C PRO A 28 13.56 8.05 14.09
N ASP A 29 12.49 7.33 14.44
CA ASP A 29 11.71 6.55 13.48
C ASP A 29 11.39 7.46 12.29
N ASN A 30 11.86 7.09 11.10
CA ASN A 30 11.35 7.69 9.88
C ASN A 30 9.97 7.07 9.63
N THR A 31 9.00 7.48 10.44
CA THR A 31 7.59 7.07 10.38
C THR A 31 6.96 7.36 9.02
N ASN A 32 7.59 8.20 8.19
CA ASN A 32 7.16 8.56 6.84
C ASN A 32 7.86 7.74 5.72
N GLY A 33 8.90 6.95 6.02
CA GLY A 33 9.74 6.28 5.00
C GLY A 33 9.32 4.85 4.60
N VAL A 34 8.36 4.26 5.32
CA VAL A 34 7.92 2.86 5.11
C VAL A 34 6.56 2.84 4.40
N ALA A 35 6.47 2.17 3.26
CA ALA A 35 5.22 1.88 2.55
C ALA A 35 5.02 0.37 2.44
N TYR A 36 3.78 -0.13 2.51
CA TYR A 36 3.52 -1.56 2.38
C TYR A 36 2.14 -1.89 1.84
N ILE A 37 2.04 -3.07 1.22
CA ILE A 37 0.79 -3.78 0.97
C ILE A 37 1.02 -5.25 1.35
N LYS A 38 0.19 -5.80 2.25
CA LYS A 38 0.36 -7.15 2.78
C LYS A 38 -0.93 -7.79 3.21
N GLY A 39 -0.99 -9.12 3.19
CA GLY A 39 -2.19 -9.88 3.51
C GLY A 39 -2.04 -11.34 3.15
N LYS A 40 -3.12 -11.97 2.70
CA LYS A 40 -3.10 -13.28 2.05
C LYS A 40 -3.67 -13.19 0.65
N LEU A 41 -3.03 -13.86 -0.31
CA LEU A 41 -3.52 -14.07 -1.66
C LEU A 41 -3.82 -15.57 -1.80
N ASP A 42 -5.09 -15.94 -2.00
CA ASP A 42 -5.58 -17.32 -1.98
C ASP A 42 -5.07 -18.15 -0.79
N GLY A 43 -5.14 -17.54 0.40
CA GLY A 43 -4.68 -18.12 1.66
C GLY A 43 -3.16 -18.08 1.89
N THR A 44 -2.35 -17.79 0.86
CA THR A 44 -0.89 -17.66 0.95
C THR A 44 -0.49 -16.26 1.41
N THR A 45 0.27 -16.16 2.50
CA THR A 45 0.73 -14.85 3.02
C THR A 45 1.68 -14.16 2.04
N PHE A 46 1.46 -12.86 1.80
CA PHE A 46 2.42 -11.97 1.14
C PHE A 46 2.71 -10.75 2.02
N ASP A 47 3.93 -10.25 1.96
CA ASP A 47 4.34 -9.00 2.60
C ASP A 47 5.25 -8.21 1.65
N TYR A 48 4.66 -7.22 0.97
CA TYR A 48 5.38 -6.26 0.13
C TYR A 48 5.57 -5.00 0.96
N THR A 49 6.68 -4.92 1.70
CA THR A 49 7.04 -3.74 2.51
C THR A 49 8.34 -3.14 1.98
N PHE A 50 8.28 -1.87 1.58
CA PHE A 50 9.43 -1.01 1.31
C PHE A 50 9.83 -0.25 2.59
N ASN A 51 11.11 -0.28 2.92
CA ASN A 51 11.75 0.29 4.10
C ASN A 51 12.90 1.27 3.77
N ASN A 52 13.10 1.63 2.50
CA ASN A 52 14.11 2.60 2.05
C ASN A 52 15.56 2.27 2.50
N THR A 53 15.93 0.98 2.43
CA THR A 53 17.29 0.52 2.77
C THR A 53 18.04 0.04 1.52
N ALA A 54 19.38 0.05 1.55
CA ALA A 54 20.20 -0.37 0.42
C ALA A 54 20.09 -1.86 0.04
N ASN A 55 19.48 -2.70 0.90
CA ASN A 55 19.28 -4.14 0.68
C ASN A 55 17.79 -4.51 0.57
N ASP A 56 16.92 -3.53 0.34
CA ASP A 56 15.49 -3.77 0.25
C ASP A 56 15.14 -4.58 -1.01
N THR A 57 14.20 -5.52 -0.87
CA THR A 57 13.74 -6.39 -1.96
C THR A 57 12.48 -5.87 -2.63
N TYR A 58 11.96 -4.73 -2.19
CA TYR A 58 10.81 -4.05 -2.78
C TYR A 58 11.14 -2.59 -3.08
N LEU A 59 10.40 -2.01 -4.03
CA LEU A 59 10.37 -0.58 -4.31
C LEU A 59 8.94 -0.07 -4.12
N TYR A 60 8.83 1.17 -3.63
CA TYR A 60 7.58 1.93 -3.66
C TYR A 60 7.60 2.88 -4.86
N ASN A 61 6.52 2.89 -5.63
CA ASN A 61 6.29 3.88 -6.68
C ASN A 61 4.96 4.58 -6.42
N ALA A 62 4.99 5.91 -6.26
CA ALA A 62 3.79 6.72 -6.10
C ALA A 62 3.04 6.81 -7.44
N MET A 63 1.72 6.73 -7.38
CA MET A 63 0.87 6.91 -8.56
C MET A 63 0.18 8.27 -8.42
N THR A 64 0.50 9.20 -9.31
CA THR A 64 -0.27 10.44 -9.54
C THR A 64 -0.40 10.63 -11.04
N GLY A 65 -1.52 11.19 -11.49
CA GLY A 65 -1.83 11.43 -12.89
C GLY A 65 -3.32 11.74 -13.07
N PHE A 66 -3.76 11.76 -14.32
CA PHE A 66 -5.15 12.06 -14.67
C PHE A 66 -5.61 11.30 -15.94
N SER A 67 -6.91 11.05 -16.04
CA SER A 67 -7.63 10.89 -17.31
C SER A 67 -8.28 12.23 -17.70
N GLY A 68 -8.77 12.36 -18.94
CA GLY A 68 -9.40 13.63 -19.35
C GLY A 68 -10.13 13.59 -20.69
N GLU A 69 -11.11 14.48 -20.82
CA GLU A 69 -11.90 14.71 -22.02
C GLU A 69 -11.71 16.16 -22.47
N GLY A 70 -10.99 16.37 -23.57
CA GLY A 70 -10.64 17.72 -24.03
C GLY A 70 -9.64 18.40 -23.08
N PHE A 71 -10.10 19.37 -22.30
CA PHE A 71 -9.30 20.03 -21.26
C PHE A 71 -9.66 19.56 -19.85
N ASP A 72 -10.83 18.98 -19.64
CA ASP A 72 -11.32 18.55 -18.33
C ASP A 72 -10.57 17.31 -17.87
N ARG A 73 -10.22 17.25 -16.57
CA ARG A 73 -9.35 16.20 -16.01
C ARG A 73 -9.92 15.57 -14.75
N TRP A 74 -9.77 14.25 -14.65
CA TRP A 74 -10.06 13.47 -13.46
C TRP A 74 -8.76 12.88 -12.92
N TYR A 75 -8.32 13.38 -11.77
CA TYR A 75 -7.05 13.03 -11.17
C TYR A 75 -7.17 11.78 -10.29
N TYR A 76 -6.10 11.00 -10.24
CA TYR A 76 -5.99 9.80 -9.41
C TYR A 76 -4.73 9.83 -8.56
N TYR A 77 -4.81 9.24 -7.37
CA TYR A 77 -3.67 9.08 -6.47
C TYR A 77 -3.59 7.65 -5.97
N GLY A 78 -2.38 7.13 -5.79
CA GLY A 78 -2.18 5.78 -5.29
C GLY A 78 -0.73 5.47 -5.01
N GLY A 79 -0.46 4.17 -4.93
CA GLY A 79 0.89 3.67 -4.85
C GLY A 79 0.94 2.19 -5.19
N SER A 80 2.07 1.78 -5.77
CA SER A 80 2.42 0.38 -5.98
C SER A 80 3.61 0.00 -5.11
N VAL A 81 3.58 -1.22 -4.59
CA VAL A 81 4.77 -1.88 -4.04
C VAL A 81 5.11 -3.05 -4.95
N MET A 82 6.32 -3.02 -5.50
CA MET A 82 6.78 -3.94 -6.53
C MET A 82 8.07 -4.63 -6.08
N THR A 83 8.23 -5.89 -6.47
CA THR A 83 9.47 -6.63 -6.19
C THR A 83 10.64 -5.97 -6.90
N TYR A 84 11.80 -5.88 -6.26
CA TYR A 84 13.03 -5.37 -6.86
C TYR A 84 14.07 -6.49 -6.93
N THR A 85 14.06 -7.20 -8.06
CA THR A 85 15.09 -8.17 -8.42
C THR A 85 15.73 -7.73 -9.74
N PRO A 86 17.05 -7.77 -9.92
CA PRO A 86 17.68 -7.35 -11.18
C PRO A 86 17.08 -8.07 -12.39
N GLY A 87 16.36 -7.33 -13.24
CA GLY A 87 15.66 -7.85 -14.41
C GLY A 87 14.15 -8.14 -14.24
N SER A 88 13.55 -7.88 -13.08
CA SER A 88 12.09 -7.99 -12.87
C SER A 88 11.58 -6.99 -11.84
N PHE A 89 10.41 -6.38 -12.13
CA PHE A 89 9.63 -5.61 -11.17
C PHE A 89 8.40 -6.38 -10.64
N LEU A 90 8.35 -7.69 -10.90
CA LEU A 90 7.21 -8.56 -10.60
C LEU A 90 7.55 -9.60 -9.52
N PRO A 91 6.58 -9.99 -8.67
CA PRO A 91 5.20 -9.50 -8.63
C PRO A 91 5.09 -8.05 -8.12
N SER A 92 4.00 -7.39 -8.49
CA SER A 92 3.63 -6.05 -8.03
C SER A 92 2.18 -6.02 -7.52
N MET A 93 1.89 -5.14 -6.57
CA MET A 93 0.52 -4.84 -6.14
C MET A 93 0.34 -3.33 -6.02
N SER A 94 -0.81 -2.81 -6.43
CA SER A 94 -1.14 -1.39 -6.33
C SER A 94 -2.51 -1.14 -5.72
N ILE A 95 -2.70 0.04 -5.13
CA ILE A 95 -4.00 0.59 -4.79
C ILE A 95 -4.05 2.02 -5.34
N ALA A 96 -5.08 2.33 -6.09
CA ALA A 96 -5.33 3.65 -6.65
C ALA A 96 -6.74 4.14 -6.32
N TRP A 97 -6.85 5.40 -5.95
CA TRP A 97 -8.10 6.14 -5.83
C TRP A 97 -8.27 6.96 -7.11
N ASN A 98 -9.14 6.48 -7.99
CA ASN A 98 -9.40 7.05 -9.30
C ASN A 98 -10.49 8.13 -9.22
N ASN A 99 -10.39 9.11 -10.12
CA ASN A 99 -11.35 10.22 -10.27
C ASN A 99 -11.60 10.97 -8.95
N ALA A 100 -10.55 11.13 -8.14
CA ALA A 100 -10.61 11.68 -6.79
C ALA A 100 -10.76 13.21 -6.78
N TYR A 101 -10.20 13.91 -7.78
CA TYR A 101 -10.42 15.35 -8.01
C TYR A 101 -10.81 15.59 -9.47
N TYR A 102 -11.68 16.57 -9.71
CA TYR A 102 -12.08 17.02 -11.05
C TYR A 102 -11.61 18.45 -11.29
N GLY A 103 -10.68 18.63 -12.24
CA GLY A 103 -10.17 19.93 -12.66
C GLY A 103 -10.81 20.38 -13.97
N GLU A 104 -11.87 21.17 -13.89
CA GLU A 104 -12.51 21.81 -15.05
C GLU A 104 -11.50 22.67 -15.83
N GLY A 105 -11.44 22.53 -17.16
CA GLY A 105 -10.51 23.28 -18.00
C GLY A 105 -9.02 22.94 -17.80
N GLY A 106 -8.69 21.91 -17.03
CA GLY A 106 -7.31 21.46 -16.79
C GLY A 106 -6.65 22.14 -15.59
N ASP A 107 -7.43 22.41 -14.55
CA ASP A 107 -7.02 23.09 -13.31
C ASP A 107 -6.01 22.26 -12.47
N GLU A 108 -4.73 22.29 -12.87
CA GLU A 108 -3.60 21.72 -12.13
C GLU A 108 -3.33 22.48 -10.82
N GLU A 109 -3.43 23.82 -10.82
CA GLU A 109 -3.16 24.63 -9.62
C GLU A 109 -4.22 24.40 -8.52
N GLY A 110 -5.49 24.27 -8.91
CA GLY A 110 -6.60 23.95 -8.01
C GLY A 110 -6.56 22.51 -7.49
N GLU A 111 -6.14 21.54 -8.30
CA GLU A 111 -5.86 20.17 -7.85
C GLU A 111 -4.76 20.18 -6.79
N ALA A 112 -3.59 20.72 -7.12
CA ALA A 112 -2.44 20.76 -6.23
C ALA A 112 -2.76 21.53 -4.94
N ALA A 113 -3.64 22.54 -4.98
CA ALA A 113 -4.19 23.18 -3.78
C ALA A 113 -5.08 22.21 -2.97
N ALA A 114 -6.07 21.57 -3.61
CA ALA A 114 -7.06 20.69 -3.02
C ALA A 114 -6.52 19.34 -2.51
N PHE A 115 -5.35 18.88 -2.98
CA PHE A 115 -4.78 17.55 -2.70
C PHE A 115 -4.94 17.05 -1.25
N TYR A 116 -4.73 17.88 -0.23
CA TYR A 116 -4.83 17.44 1.17
C TYR A 116 -6.27 17.20 1.66
N ASP A 117 -7.23 17.91 1.09
CA ASP A 117 -8.66 17.72 1.38
C ASP A 117 -9.15 16.49 0.61
N THR A 118 -8.84 16.40 -0.68
CA THR A 118 -9.14 15.23 -1.53
C THR A 118 -8.55 13.94 -0.96
N ALA A 119 -7.25 13.93 -0.64
CA ALA A 119 -6.57 12.78 -0.06
C ALA A 119 -6.95 12.54 1.41
N GLY A 120 -7.73 13.43 2.04
CA GLY A 120 -8.30 13.27 3.37
C GLY A 120 -9.72 12.66 3.37
N ASP A 121 -10.43 12.71 2.25
CA ASP A 121 -11.78 12.17 2.04
C ASP A 121 -11.82 11.17 0.87
N LEU A 122 -10.88 10.22 0.88
CA LEU A 122 -10.73 9.23 -0.18
C LEU A 122 -11.94 8.28 -0.25
N PRO A 123 -12.46 7.98 -1.46
CA PRO A 123 -13.60 7.07 -1.60
C PRO A 123 -13.24 5.65 -1.15
N MET A 124 -14.27 4.90 -0.69
CA MET A 124 -14.14 3.55 -0.13
C MET A 124 -14.96 2.50 -0.90
N ASN A 125 -15.54 2.87 -2.05
CA ASN A 125 -16.18 1.98 -3.00
C ASN A 125 -15.18 1.53 -4.07
N PHE A 126 -15.16 0.24 -4.39
CA PHE A 126 -14.47 -0.24 -5.59
C PHE A 126 -15.25 0.14 -6.86
N LEU A 127 -14.52 0.37 -7.95
CA LEU A 127 -15.09 0.63 -9.28
C LEU A 127 -15.16 -0.65 -10.11
N THR A 128 -16.21 -0.80 -10.92
CA THR A 128 -16.13 -1.57 -12.17
C THR A 128 -15.53 -0.71 -13.27
N GLU A 129 -14.96 -1.31 -14.32
CA GLU A 129 -14.47 -0.61 -15.53
C GLU A 129 -15.44 0.47 -16.03
N ALA A 130 -16.71 0.12 -16.32
CA ALA A 130 -17.74 1.05 -16.78
C ALA A 130 -18.13 2.17 -15.78
N GLN A 131 -17.70 2.11 -14.51
CA GLN A 131 -17.84 3.22 -13.57
C GLN A 131 -16.64 4.18 -13.65
N ASP A 132 -15.46 3.66 -13.95
CA ASP A 132 -14.24 4.43 -14.16
C ASP A 132 -14.28 5.17 -15.51
N ASP A 133 -14.76 4.52 -16.57
CA ASP A 133 -15.06 5.16 -17.87
C ASP A 133 -16.08 6.30 -17.76
N ALA A 134 -17.01 6.17 -16.80
CA ALA A 134 -17.99 7.20 -16.46
C ALA A 134 -17.46 8.21 -15.42
N HIS A 135 -16.15 8.18 -15.15
CA HIS A 135 -15.41 9.07 -14.25
C HIS A 135 -15.97 9.14 -12.81
N ASN A 136 -16.52 8.05 -12.29
CA ASN A 136 -16.99 8.00 -10.90
C ASN A 136 -15.80 7.88 -9.93
N PRO A 137 -15.78 8.62 -8.82
CA PRO A 137 -14.78 8.45 -7.78
C PRO A 137 -14.83 7.05 -7.16
N GLY A 138 -13.67 6.42 -6.97
CA GLY A 138 -13.61 5.11 -6.33
C GLY A 138 -12.22 4.48 -6.36
N VAL A 139 -12.16 3.21 -5.95
CA VAL A 139 -10.91 2.48 -5.70
C VAL A 139 -10.71 1.39 -6.74
N GLU A 140 -9.44 1.24 -7.14
CA GLU A 140 -8.92 0.06 -7.81
C GLU A 140 -7.81 -0.58 -6.96
N ILE A 141 -7.78 -1.91 -6.94
CA ILE A 141 -6.61 -2.68 -6.52
C ILE A 141 -6.18 -3.56 -7.69
N THR A 142 -4.89 -3.55 -7.99
CA THR A 142 -4.30 -4.38 -9.04
C THR A 142 -3.19 -5.25 -8.49
N TYR A 143 -3.00 -6.41 -9.11
CA TYR A 143 -1.91 -7.34 -8.84
C TYR A 143 -1.37 -7.88 -10.16
N GLU A 144 -0.07 -7.72 -10.39
CA GLU A 144 0.62 -8.33 -11.53
C GLU A 144 1.51 -9.46 -11.00
N ALA A 145 1.21 -10.68 -11.44
CA ALA A 145 1.89 -11.89 -11.00
C ALA A 145 3.31 -11.99 -11.58
N ALA A 146 4.12 -12.91 -11.03
CA ALA A 146 5.53 -13.07 -11.41
C ALA A 146 5.75 -13.53 -12.88
N ASP A 147 4.70 -14.03 -13.53
CA ASP A 147 4.64 -14.43 -14.95
C ASP A 147 4.03 -13.35 -15.86
N GLY A 148 3.59 -12.22 -15.30
CA GLY A 148 2.96 -11.11 -16.02
C GLY A 148 1.44 -11.20 -16.12
N THR A 149 0.78 -12.18 -15.52
CA THR A 149 -0.71 -12.20 -15.49
C THR A 149 -1.22 -11.07 -14.62
N PHE A 150 -2.07 -10.22 -15.18
CA PHE A 150 -2.61 -9.03 -14.54
C PHE A 150 -4.02 -9.29 -13.99
N TYR A 151 -4.24 -8.89 -12.74
CA TYR A 151 -5.52 -8.98 -12.05
C TYR A 151 -5.93 -7.62 -11.52
N THR A 152 -7.20 -7.25 -11.69
CA THR A 152 -7.77 -5.99 -11.17
C THR A 152 -9.10 -6.24 -10.46
N THR A 153 -9.46 -5.39 -9.51
CA THR A 153 -10.86 -5.31 -9.05
C THR A 153 -11.82 -4.97 -10.18
N LYS A 154 -11.43 -4.12 -11.16
CA LYS A 154 -12.36 -3.49 -12.13
C LYS A 154 -13.05 -4.47 -13.07
N ALA A 155 -12.39 -5.57 -13.45
CA ALA A 155 -12.86 -6.53 -14.45
C ALA A 155 -14.00 -7.47 -13.97
N GLY A 156 -14.50 -7.31 -12.74
CA GLY A 156 -15.53 -8.20 -12.21
C GLY A 156 -16.39 -7.66 -11.07
N SER A 157 -16.99 -8.57 -10.30
CA SER A 157 -17.98 -8.23 -9.27
C SER A 157 -17.33 -7.82 -7.96
N GLN A 158 -17.64 -6.61 -7.49
CA GLN A 158 -17.20 -6.11 -6.17
C GLN A 158 -17.92 -6.78 -4.97
N SER A 159 -18.77 -7.78 -5.21
CA SER A 159 -19.55 -8.42 -4.15
C SER A 159 -18.66 -9.20 -3.18
N GLY A 160 -18.54 -8.68 -1.95
CA GLY A 160 -17.70 -9.20 -0.88
C GLY A 160 -16.34 -8.50 -0.76
N SER A 161 -16.00 -7.60 -1.69
CA SER A 161 -14.84 -6.72 -1.58
C SER A 161 -15.15 -5.56 -0.61
N THR A 162 -14.18 -5.21 0.23
CA THR A 162 -14.23 -4.08 1.18
C THR A 162 -12.87 -3.38 1.24
N ILE A 163 -12.85 -2.05 1.26
CA ILE A 163 -11.69 -1.25 1.66
C ILE A 163 -12.12 -0.24 2.72
N ALA A 164 -11.23 0.04 3.67
CA ALA A 164 -11.42 1.08 4.68
C ALA A 164 -10.09 1.78 4.95
N VAL A 165 -10.09 3.12 4.90
CA VAL A 165 -8.97 3.94 5.37
C VAL A 165 -9.17 4.23 6.86
N SER A 166 -8.10 4.16 7.65
CA SER A 166 -8.16 4.24 9.12
C SER A 166 -7.34 5.40 9.71
N ASN A 167 -6.36 5.92 8.96
CA ASN A 167 -5.59 7.10 9.36
C ASN A 167 -5.02 7.83 8.13
N TYR A 168 -4.95 9.15 8.26
CA TYR A 168 -4.38 10.08 7.30
C TYR A 168 -3.31 10.91 8.00
N THR A 169 -2.18 11.16 7.34
CA THR A 169 -1.11 11.99 7.91
C THR A 169 -0.43 12.79 6.81
N GLN A 170 -0.65 14.11 6.85
CA GLN A 170 -0.04 15.07 5.93
C GLN A 170 1.46 15.22 6.20
N GLY A 171 2.23 15.48 5.15
CA GLY A 171 3.66 15.75 5.22
C GLY A 171 4.17 16.41 3.94
N VAL A 172 5.47 16.72 3.92
CA VAL A 172 6.16 17.28 2.75
C VAL A 172 7.49 16.56 2.60
N SER A 173 7.87 16.18 1.37
CA SER A 173 9.19 15.62 1.07
C SER A 173 9.65 16.07 -0.32
N GLY A 174 10.92 16.47 -0.45
CA GLY A 174 11.49 16.91 -1.73
C GLY A 174 10.80 18.12 -2.39
N GLY A 175 9.93 18.84 -1.67
CA GLY A 175 9.09 19.92 -2.19
C GLY A 175 7.65 19.49 -2.53
N ALA A 176 7.38 18.19 -2.65
CA ALA A 176 6.05 17.66 -2.92
C ALA A 176 5.17 17.58 -1.65
N LYS A 177 3.86 17.78 -1.82
CA LYS A 177 2.84 17.51 -0.80
C LYS A 177 2.68 15.99 -0.66
N ILE A 178 2.53 15.49 0.56
CA ILE A 178 2.39 14.05 0.83
C ILE A 178 1.20 13.79 1.75
N MET A 179 0.41 12.77 1.43
CA MET A 179 -0.54 12.16 2.35
C MET A 179 -0.17 10.70 2.59
N THR A 180 0.26 10.38 3.81
CA THR A 180 0.42 8.98 4.23
C THR A 180 -0.94 8.44 4.66
N VAL A 181 -1.43 7.42 3.96
CA VAL A 181 -2.72 6.77 4.22
C VAL A 181 -2.50 5.34 4.69
N THR A 182 -3.20 4.92 5.74
CA THR A 182 -3.20 3.52 6.19
C THR A 182 -4.60 2.96 6.27
N GLY A 183 -4.74 1.67 6.02
CA GLY A 183 -6.05 1.04 6.00
C GLY A 183 -6.00 -0.48 5.84
N THR A 184 -7.19 -1.04 5.62
CA THR A 184 -7.43 -2.47 5.48
C THR A 184 -8.28 -2.75 4.27
N PHE A 185 -8.08 -3.92 3.64
CA PHE A 185 -8.87 -4.35 2.51
C PHE A 185 -9.07 -5.87 2.47
N THR A 186 -10.05 -6.29 1.70
CA THR A 186 -10.31 -7.67 1.29
C THR A 186 -11.02 -7.56 -0.04
N GLY A 187 -10.66 -8.36 -1.03
CA GLY A 187 -11.16 -8.14 -2.39
C GLY A 187 -10.92 -9.33 -3.30
N LYS A 188 -11.73 -9.40 -4.35
CA LYS A 188 -11.50 -10.28 -5.49
C LYS A 188 -10.79 -9.49 -6.58
N LEU A 189 -9.69 -10.03 -7.07
CA LEU A 189 -9.01 -9.52 -8.24
C LEU A 189 -9.28 -10.51 -9.38
N TYR A 190 -9.79 -10.00 -10.48
CA TYR A 190 -10.21 -10.75 -11.66
C TYR A 190 -9.09 -10.66 -12.69
N ASN A 191 -8.73 -11.77 -13.33
CA ASN A 191 -7.78 -11.75 -14.45
C ASN A 191 -8.40 -10.91 -15.58
N ASP A 192 -7.62 -9.98 -16.13
CA ASP A 192 -8.06 -9.03 -17.15
C ASP A 192 -8.35 -9.71 -18.50
N ASP A 193 -7.57 -10.76 -18.83
CA ASP A 193 -7.75 -11.58 -20.04
C ASP A 193 -8.89 -12.63 -19.89
N ASP A 194 -9.14 -13.12 -18.67
CA ASP A 194 -10.22 -14.08 -18.37
C ASP A 194 -10.87 -13.82 -16.98
N PRO A 195 -11.93 -12.99 -16.90
CA PRO A 195 -12.62 -12.70 -15.65
C PRO A 195 -13.32 -13.89 -14.97
N SER A 196 -13.20 -15.13 -15.48
CA SER A 196 -13.58 -16.33 -14.74
C SER A 196 -12.47 -16.82 -13.81
N GLU A 197 -11.22 -16.43 -14.05
CA GLU A 197 -10.10 -16.60 -13.12
C GLU A 197 -10.09 -15.48 -12.08
N VAL A 198 -10.16 -15.86 -10.81
CA VAL A 198 -10.32 -14.93 -9.68
C VAL A 198 -9.39 -15.34 -8.55
N ILE A 199 -8.56 -14.41 -8.10
CA ILE A 199 -7.76 -14.54 -6.88
C ILE A 199 -8.36 -13.68 -5.77
N GLN A 200 -8.28 -14.14 -4.53
CA GLN A 200 -8.85 -13.45 -3.38
C GLN A 200 -7.76 -12.92 -2.46
N VAL A 201 -7.80 -11.60 -2.20
CA VAL A 201 -7.02 -10.98 -1.13
C VAL A 201 -7.83 -10.97 0.16
N GLU A 202 -7.28 -11.57 1.22
CA GLU A 202 -7.89 -11.60 2.56
C GLU A 202 -7.01 -10.90 3.60
N ASN A 203 -7.63 -10.24 4.57
CA ASN A 203 -6.95 -9.59 5.71
C ASN A 203 -5.87 -8.59 5.27
N GLY A 204 -6.07 -7.97 4.10
CA GLY A 204 -5.16 -7.01 3.50
C GLY A 204 -5.00 -5.78 4.39
N LYS A 205 -3.77 -5.27 4.45
CA LYS A 205 -3.38 -4.03 5.14
C LYS A 205 -2.45 -3.24 4.23
N PHE A 206 -2.63 -1.93 4.20
CA PHE A 206 -1.78 -1.04 3.43
C PHE A 206 -1.29 0.16 4.25
N LYS A 207 -0.13 0.67 3.85
CA LYS A 207 0.36 2.01 4.13
C LYS A 207 0.94 2.56 2.83
N LEU A 208 0.33 3.60 2.29
CA LEU A 208 0.73 4.22 1.03
C LEU A 208 1.06 5.69 1.26
N ILE A 209 1.90 6.23 0.40
CA ILE A 209 2.45 7.59 0.47
C ILE A 209 1.99 8.28 -0.82
N LEU A 210 0.77 8.83 -0.78
CA LEU A 210 0.24 9.61 -1.88
C LEU A 210 1.05 10.90 -1.97
N THR A 211 1.37 11.32 -3.19
CA THR A 211 2.28 12.44 -3.44
C THR A 211 1.70 13.32 -4.53
N GLU A 212 1.74 14.64 -4.32
CA GLU A 212 1.44 15.63 -5.36
C GLU A 212 2.53 16.69 -5.43
N PHE A 213 2.91 17.06 -6.66
CA PHE A 213 3.97 18.02 -6.93
C PHE A 213 3.45 19.47 -6.92
N GLN A 214 4.38 20.42 -6.80
CA GLN A 214 4.11 21.88 -6.86
C GLN A 214 4.87 22.48 -8.03
#